data_AF-A0A6G3U8K2-F1
#
_entry.id   AF-A0A6G3U8K2-F1
#
_cell.length_a   1.000
_cell.length_b   1.000
_cell.length_c   1.000
_cell.angle_alpha   90.00
_cell.angle_beta   90.00
_cell.angle_gamma   90.00
#
_symmetry.space_group_name_H-M   'P 1'
#
loop_
_entity.id
_entity.type
_entity.pdbx_description
1 polymer ?
#
loop_
_entity_poly.entity_id
_entity_poly.type
_entity_poly.pdbx_seq_one_letter_code
_entity_poly.pdbx_strand_id
1 'polypeptide(L)'
;LGAGGYGLFRLVGADDTVCAPPLELRVLTGPDLEPTLRSAADAFVASPANTADDGCRRAGITVHSAGSADVVGALSSQSGLWQEPRDEDTNPQRDIGPQPDVWIPASGADVARVMNGQDTDAVAGLEPDGEPLAYSPVVLAVPQQIAGEAQTERTGLTLTEMIDGLTGRDADAAVRRPDPEHSAVGLLATVGLYGPDARA
;
A
#
# COMPACT_ATOMS: atom_id res chain seq x y z
N LEU A 1 6.68 -15.17 46.32
CA LEU A 1 5.22 -15.47 46.30
C LEU A 1 4.49 -14.13 46.24
N GLY A 2 4.24 -13.61 45.03
CA GLY A 2 3.49 -12.37 44.83
C GLY A 2 2.17 -12.71 44.16
N ALA A 3 1.07 -12.58 44.90
CA ALA A 3 -0.28 -12.77 44.38
C ALA A 3 -0.72 -11.48 43.68
N GLY A 4 -0.65 -11.44 42.35
CA GLY A 4 -1.22 -10.37 41.53
C GLY A 4 -2.71 -10.63 41.31
N GLY A 5 -3.56 -9.78 41.88
CA GLY A 5 -5.00 -9.84 41.69
C GLY A 5 -5.40 -9.40 40.29
N TYR A 6 -6.20 -10.22 39.60
CA TYR A 6 -6.84 -9.86 38.35
C TYR A 6 -8.09 -9.03 38.64
N GLY A 7 -8.06 -7.75 38.30
CA GLY A 7 -9.22 -6.87 38.33
C GLY A 7 -10.06 -7.04 37.06
N LEU A 8 -11.27 -7.56 37.20
CA LEU A 8 -12.27 -7.58 36.13
C LEU A 8 -12.97 -6.21 36.08
N PHE A 9 -12.74 -5.46 35.01
CA PHE A 9 -13.50 -4.24 34.74
C PHE A 9 -14.87 -4.62 34.15
N ARG A 10 -15.95 -4.37 34.90
CA ARG A 10 -17.34 -4.50 34.43
C ARG A 10 -17.85 -3.12 34.02
N LEU A 11 -18.03 -2.89 32.73
CA LEU A 11 -18.82 -1.77 32.21
C LEU A 11 -20.26 -2.25 32.02
N VAL A 12 -21.20 -1.60 32.71
CA VAL A 12 -22.62 -1.98 32.74
C VAL A 12 -23.35 -1.27 31.60
N GLY A 13 -23.96 -2.03 30.69
CA GLY A 13 -24.90 -1.51 29.69
C GLY A 13 -25.38 -2.55 28.67
N ALA A 14 -26.58 -3.11 28.92
CA ALA A 14 -27.54 -3.78 28.02
C ALA A 14 -27.08 -4.99 27.17
N ASP A 15 -27.74 -6.14 27.40
CA ASP A 15 -27.62 -7.46 26.77
C ASP A 15 -26.22 -8.11 26.84
N ASP A 16 -26.07 -9.08 27.77
CA ASP A 16 -24.83 -9.69 28.26
C ASP A 16 -24.07 -10.58 27.24
N THR A 17 -23.81 -10.10 26.02
CA THR A 17 -22.75 -10.69 25.21
C THR A 17 -21.41 -10.12 25.65
N VAL A 18 -20.62 -10.92 26.40
CA VAL A 18 -19.24 -10.57 26.73
C VAL A 18 -18.35 -10.86 25.53
N CYS A 19 -18.01 -9.82 24.76
CA CYS A 19 -17.13 -9.96 23.61
C CYS A 19 -15.66 -10.07 24.04
N ALA A 20 -14.95 -11.05 23.48
CA ALA A 20 -13.49 -11.07 23.50
C ALA A 20 -12.92 -9.94 22.63
N PRO A 21 -11.67 -9.48 22.87
CA PRO A 21 -11.00 -8.59 21.94
C PRO A 21 -10.96 -9.21 20.53
N PRO A 22 -11.31 -8.44 19.49
CA PRO A 22 -11.30 -8.94 18.11
C PRO A 22 -9.86 -9.23 17.67
N LEU A 23 -9.70 -10.13 16.69
CA LEU A 23 -8.41 -10.38 16.04
C LEU A 23 -7.96 -9.11 15.31
N GLU A 24 -6.74 -8.64 15.57
CA GLU A 24 -6.18 -7.48 14.86
C GLU A 24 -5.41 -7.93 13.62
N LEU A 25 -5.80 -7.45 12.45
CA LEU A 25 -5.09 -7.67 11.19
C LEU A 25 -4.27 -6.45 10.81
N ARG A 26 -2.97 -6.66 10.56
CA ARG A 26 -2.05 -5.61 10.10
C ARG A 26 -1.96 -5.65 8.59
N VAL A 27 -2.47 -4.60 7.95
CA VAL A 27 -2.43 -4.43 6.50
C VAL A 27 -1.29 -3.48 6.15
N LEU A 28 -0.39 -3.89 5.27
CA LEU A 28 0.64 -3.02 4.70
C LEU A 28 0.29 -2.63 3.26
N THR A 29 0.53 -1.38 2.91
CA THR A 29 0.34 -0.88 1.54
C THR A 29 1.36 0.21 1.17
N GLY A 30 1.28 0.72 -0.06
CA GLY A 30 2.03 1.90 -0.50
C GLY A 30 1.34 3.20 -0.07
N PRO A 31 2.08 4.32 0.04
CA PRO A 31 1.53 5.62 0.49
C PRO A 31 0.39 6.11 -0.41
N ASP A 32 0.45 5.79 -1.71
CA ASP A 32 -0.57 6.19 -2.70
C ASP A 32 -1.94 5.52 -2.47
N LEU A 33 -1.96 4.32 -1.85
CA LEU A 33 -3.18 3.55 -1.60
C LEU A 33 -3.68 3.65 -0.16
N GLU A 34 -2.83 4.09 0.77
CA GLU A 34 -3.13 4.16 2.20
C GLU A 34 -4.46 4.85 2.52
N PRO A 35 -4.80 6.04 1.96
CA PRO A 35 -6.08 6.68 2.28
C PRO A 35 -7.28 5.84 1.82
N THR A 36 -7.18 5.21 0.65
CA THR A 36 -8.24 4.38 0.07
C THR A 36 -8.43 3.10 0.89
N LEU A 37 -7.34 2.42 1.25
CA LEU A 37 -7.41 1.21 2.06
C LEU A 37 -7.81 1.48 3.50
N ARG A 38 -7.40 2.60 4.09
CA ARG A 38 -7.90 3.01 5.42
C ARG A 38 -9.41 3.21 5.40
N SER A 39 -9.91 3.94 4.39
CA SER A 39 -11.36 4.14 4.21
C SER A 39 -12.10 2.81 4.05
N ALA A 40 -11.56 1.88 3.25
CA ALA A 40 -12.13 0.55 3.08
C ALA A 40 -12.10 -0.28 4.38
N ALA A 41 -11.00 -0.21 5.13
CA ALA A 41 -10.85 -0.88 6.43
C ALA A 41 -11.86 -0.33 7.44
N ASP A 42 -12.01 0.99 7.55
CA ASP A 42 -12.99 1.63 8.44
C ASP A 42 -14.42 1.20 8.09
N ALA A 43 -14.74 1.18 6.78
CA ALA A 43 -16.04 0.72 6.29
C ALA A 43 -16.28 -0.76 6.61
N PHE A 44 -15.29 -1.64 6.42
CA PHE A 44 -15.39 -3.05 6.77
C PHE A 44 -15.56 -3.24 8.28
N VAL A 45 -14.78 -2.54 9.09
CA VAL A 45 -14.80 -2.63 10.55
C VAL A 45 -16.18 -2.24 11.11
N ALA A 46 -16.84 -1.27 10.50
CA ALA A 46 -18.20 -0.84 10.82
C ALA A 46 -19.32 -1.70 10.19
N SER A 47 -18.97 -2.63 9.29
CA SER A 47 -19.96 -3.39 8.51
C SER A 47 -20.55 -4.58 9.30
N PRO A 48 -21.79 -4.99 8.98
CA PRO A 48 -22.36 -6.24 9.51
C PRO A 48 -21.54 -7.49 9.13
N ALA A 49 -20.78 -7.45 8.03
CA ALA A 49 -19.90 -8.54 7.63
C ALA A 49 -18.78 -8.80 8.65
N ASN A 50 -18.42 -7.80 9.45
CA ASN A 50 -17.46 -7.94 10.55
C ASN A 50 -18.11 -8.23 11.91
N THR A 51 -19.40 -8.59 11.94
CA THR A 51 -20.13 -8.93 13.16
C THR A 51 -20.50 -10.42 13.17
N ALA A 52 -20.04 -11.15 14.18
CA ALA A 52 -20.35 -12.55 14.42
C ALA A 52 -21.81 -12.75 14.86
N ASP A 53 -22.27 -14.02 14.85
CA ASP A 53 -23.65 -14.36 15.17
C ASP A 53 -24.04 -14.02 16.62
N ASP A 54 -23.04 -13.92 17.51
CA ASP A 54 -23.17 -13.46 18.90
C ASP A 54 -23.26 -11.92 19.02
N GLY A 55 -23.12 -11.18 17.92
CA GLY A 55 -23.10 -9.72 17.90
C GLY A 55 -21.71 -9.12 18.16
N CYS A 56 -20.67 -9.95 18.33
CA CYS A 56 -19.32 -9.47 18.57
C CYS A 56 -18.55 -9.18 17.28
N ARG A 57 -17.62 -8.24 17.35
CA ARG A 57 -16.72 -7.93 16.22
C ARG A 57 -15.78 -9.10 15.96
N ARG A 58 -15.62 -9.48 14.69
CA ARG A 58 -14.69 -10.54 14.27
C ARG A 58 -13.23 -10.06 14.26
N ALA A 59 -12.98 -8.93 13.60
CA ALA A 59 -11.63 -8.42 13.40
C ALA A 59 -11.52 -6.89 13.55
N GLY A 60 -10.36 -6.42 13.99
CA GLY A 60 -9.87 -5.07 13.76
C GLY A 60 -8.90 -5.06 12.57
N ILE A 61 -8.70 -3.89 11.97
CA ILE A 61 -7.76 -3.70 10.87
C ILE A 61 -6.96 -2.43 11.14
N THR A 62 -5.64 -2.57 11.16
CA THR A 62 -4.71 -1.44 11.19
C THR A 62 -3.97 -1.37 9.85
N VAL A 63 -4.06 -0.22 9.19
CA VAL A 63 -3.39 0.04 7.90
C VAL A 63 -2.09 0.81 8.14
N HIS A 64 -0.99 0.20 7.71
CA HIS A 64 0.35 0.77 7.64
C HIS A 64 0.74 1.06 6.19
N SER A 65 1.63 2.01 6.00
CA SER A 65 2.16 2.37 4.68
C SER A 65 3.65 2.65 4.75
N ALA A 66 4.38 2.16 3.75
CA ALA A 66 5.81 2.41 3.60
C ALA A 66 6.21 2.45 2.13
N GLY A 67 7.39 3.00 1.85
CA GLY A 67 7.91 3.14 0.49
C GLY A 67 8.05 1.78 -0.21
N SER A 68 7.72 1.73 -1.50
CA SER A 68 7.71 0.48 -2.27
C SER A 68 9.06 -0.23 -2.27
N ALA A 69 10.18 0.51 -2.31
CA ALA A 69 11.52 -0.07 -2.29
C ALA A 69 11.83 -0.78 -0.98
N ASP A 70 11.53 -0.14 0.16
CA ASP A 70 11.75 -0.69 1.49
C ASP A 70 10.91 -1.94 1.72
N VAL A 71 9.62 -1.89 1.37
CA VAL A 71 8.72 -3.03 1.51
C VAL A 71 9.17 -4.21 0.65
N VAL A 72 9.58 -3.96 -0.60
CA VAL A 72 10.06 -5.01 -1.48
C VAL A 72 11.33 -5.65 -0.92
N GLY A 73 12.32 -4.85 -0.53
CA GLY A 73 13.57 -5.38 0.05
C GLY A 73 13.34 -6.16 1.33
N ALA A 74 12.47 -5.66 2.20
CA ALA A 74 12.20 -6.30 3.47
C ALA A 74 11.45 -7.63 3.30
N LEU A 75 10.42 -7.67 2.46
CA LEU A 75 9.66 -8.89 2.21
C LEU A 75 10.46 -9.94 1.41
N SER A 76 11.33 -9.51 0.50
CA SER A 76 12.12 -10.46 -0.32
C SER A 76 13.20 -11.16 0.49
N SER A 77 13.99 -10.43 1.28
CA SER A 77 15.23 -10.98 1.87
C SER A 77 15.46 -10.66 3.34
N GLN A 78 14.52 -9.97 3.99
CA GLN A 78 14.71 -9.50 5.37
C GLN A 78 13.53 -9.82 6.28
N SER A 79 12.70 -10.80 5.90
CA SER A 79 11.54 -11.20 6.69
C SER A 79 11.90 -11.59 8.13
N GLY A 80 13.10 -12.16 8.33
CA GLY A 80 13.65 -12.50 9.65
C GLY A 80 13.92 -11.30 10.55
N LEU A 81 14.25 -10.14 9.98
CA LEU A 81 14.59 -8.94 10.74
C LEU A 81 13.37 -8.29 11.40
N TRP A 82 12.14 -8.64 10.98
CA TRP A 82 10.94 -8.28 11.75
C TRP A 82 10.83 -9.01 13.08
N GLN A 83 11.39 -10.20 13.24
CA GLN A 83 11.30 -10.94 14.52
C GLN A 83 12.53 -10.70 15.38
N GLU A 84 13.69 -10.69 14.74
CA GLU A 84 14.98 -10.51 15.40
C GLU A 84 15.78 -9.44 14.65
N PRO A 85 15.61 -8.16 14.98
CA PRO A 85 16.47 -7.10 14.46
C PRO A 85 17.92 -7.38 14.86
N ARG A 86 18.83 -7.52 13.89
CA ARG A 86 20.26 -7.81 14.12
C ARG A 86 21.18 -6.66 13.73
N ASP A 87 20.67 -5.68 13.01
CA ASP A 87 21.39 -4.53 12.48
C ASP A 87 20.60 -3.24 12.81
N GLU A 88 21.31 -2.19 13.21
CA GLU A 88 20.70 -0.88 13.50
C GLU A 88 20.39 -0.10 12.21
N ASP A 89 21.12 -0.37 11.12
CA ASP A 89 20.92 0.31 9.84
C ASP A 89 19.73 -0.28 9.07
N THR A 90 19.43 -1.57 9.25
CA THR A 90 18.33 -2.28 8.59
C THR A 90 17.31 -2.77 9.61
N ASN A 91 16.20 -2.02 9.79
CA ASN A 91 15.19 -2.36 10.77
C ASN A 91 13.76 -2.19 10.20
N PRO A 92 13.18 -3.25 9.60
CA PRO A 92 11.83 -3.22 9.06
C PRO A 92 10.76 -2.81 10.08
N GLN A 93 10.91 -3.17 11.36
CA GLN A 93 9.94 -2.74 12.39
C GLN A 93 9.90 -1.21 12.56
N ARG A 94 11.06 -0.55 12.48
CA ARG A 94 11.18 0.91 12.58
C ARG A 94 10.76 1.59 11.29
N ASP A 95 11.23 1.08 10.15
CA ASP A 95 11.17 1.77 8.87
C ASP A 95 9.86 1.52 8.11
N ILE A 96 9.26 0.34 8.28
CA ILE A 96 8.01 -0.07 7.61
C ILE A 96 6.85 -0.18 8.59
N GLY A 97 7.14 -0.68 9.79
CA GLY A 97 6.16 -0.97 10.83
C GLY A 97 6.09 -2.45 11.17
N PRO A 98 5.05 -2.90 11.89
CA PRO A 98 4.95 -4.30 12.30
C PRO A 98 4.85 -5.21 11.09
N GLN A 99 5.32 -6.46 11.23
CA GLN A 99 5.21 -7.46 10.18
C GLN A 99 3.74 -7.57 9.72
N PRO A 100 3.43 -7.40 8.42
CA PRO A 100 2.05 -7.44 7.97
C PRO A 100 1.49 -8.86 7.94
N ASP A 101 0.19 -8.96 8.22
CA ASP A 101 -0.59 -10.18 7.99
C ASP A 101 -1.12 -10.20 6.54
N VAL A 102 -1.38 -9.02 5.98
CA VAL A 102 -1.84 -8.83 4.59
C VAL A 102 -1.04 -7.69 3.95
N TRP A 103 -0.56 -7.91 2.73
CA TRP A 103 0.11 -6.87 1.94
C TRP A 103 -0.69 -6.59 0.66
N ILE A 104 -1.09 -5.32 0.47
CA ILE A 104 -1.79 -4.85 -0.73
C ILE A 104 -0.90 -3.80 -1.40
N PRO A 105 -0.04 -4.19 -2.37
CA PRO A 105 0.81 -3.25 -3.08
C PRO A 105 0.04 -2.39 -4.08
N ALA A 106 0.65 -1.27 -4.47
CA ALA A 106 0.12 -0.41 -5.52
C ALA A 106 0.19 -1.05 -6.91
N SER A 107 1.04 -2.07 -7.10
CA SER A 107 1.20 -2.77 -8.38
C SER A 107 1.57 -4.24 -8.18
N GLY A 108 1.03 -5.11 -9.04
CA GLY A 108 1.46 -6.51 -9.13
C GLY A 108 2.94 -6.66 -9.53
N ALA A 109 3.55 -5.63 -10.10
CA ALA A 109 5.00 -5.61 -10.35
C ALA A 109 5.80 -5.69 -9.05
N ASP A 110 5.31 -5.11 -7.95
CA ASP A 110 5.98 -5.18 -6.65
C ASP A 110 5.97 -6.61 -6.11
N VAL A 111 4.84 -7.30 -6.26
CA VAL A 111 4.71 -8.73 -5.93
C VAL A 111 5.73 -9.54 -6.73
N ALA A 112 5.81 -9.33 -8.04
CA ALA A 112 6.77 -10.03 -8.89
C ALA A 112 8.22 -9.76 -8.46
N ARG A 113 8.56 -8.52 -8.07
CA ARG A 113 9.90 -8.18 -7.54
C ARG A 113 10.21 -8.92 -6.24
N VAL A 114 9.25 -8.99 -5.30
CA VAL A 114 9.42 -9.76 -4.06
C VAL A 114 9.61 -11.24 -4.35
N MET A 115 8.73 -11.84 -5.16
CA MET A 115 8.79 -13.27 -5.51
C MET A 115 10.11 -13.65 -6.18
N ASN A 116 10.61 -12.81 -7.11
CA ASN A 116 11.86 -13.07 -7.82
C ASN A 116 13.10 -12.97 -6.91
N GLY A 117 13.03 -12.18 -5.85
CA GLY A 117 14.10 -11.96 -4.89
C GLY A 117 13.93 -12.72 -3.58
N GLN A 118 12.94 -13.61 -3.47
CA GLN A 118 12.58 -14.21 -2.19
C GLN A 118 13.64 -15.21 -1.74
N ASP A 119 14.18 -15.00 -0.54
CA ASP A 119 15.13 -15.93 0.06
C ASP A 119 14.49 -17.30 0.34
N THR A 120 15.26 -18.36 0.14
CA THR A 120 14.81 -19.74 0.39
C THR A 120 14.52 -20.01 1.87
N ASP A 121 15.07 -19.19 2.75
CA ASP A 121 15.01 -19.34 4.21
C ASP A 121 14.11 -18.27 4.86
N ALA A 122 13.17 -17.69 4.09
CA ALA A 122 12.24 -16.70 4.60
C ALA A 122 11.45 -17.24 5.81
N VAL A 123 11.41 -16.47 6.90
CA VAL A 123 10.65 -16.86 8.12
C VAL A 123 9.15 -16.63 7.97
N ALA A 124 8.74 -15.95 6.90
CA ALA A 124 7.36 -15.74 6.51
C ALA A 124 7.18 -16.11 5.05
N GLY A 125 6.23 -16.99 4.77
CA GLY A 125 5.81 -17.30 3.42
C GLY A 125 4.87 -16.21 2.90
N LEU A 126 5.13 -15.74 1.68
CA LEU A 126 4.22 -14.86 0.97
C LEU A 126 3.54 -15.66 -0.14
N GLU A 127 2.20 -15.71 -0.10
CA GLU A 127 1.36 -16.34 -1.10
C GLU A 127 0.59 -15.25 -1.84
N PRO A 128 0.96 -14.93 -3.10
CA PRO A 128 0.26 -13.91 -3.85
C PRO A 128 -1.07 -14.45 -4.38
N ASP A 129 -2.11 -13.62 -4.32
CA ASP A 129 -3.34 -13.90 -5.05
C ASP A 129 -3.07 -13.81 -6.58
N GLY A 130 -3.71 -14.68 -7.34
CA GLY A 130 -3.53 -14.79 -8.79
C GLY A 130 -4.25 -13.69 -9.57
N GLU A 131 -5.27 -13.06 -8.99
CA GLU A 131 -6.11 -12.07 -9.66
C GLU A 131 -5.92 -10.65 -9.07
N PRO A 132 -5.76 -9.61 -9.89
CA PRO A 132 -5.77 -8.24 -9.40
C PRO A 132 -7.12 -7.85 -8.81
N LEU A 133 -7.11 -7.32 -7.59
CA LEU A 133 -8.32 -6.83 -6.91
C LEU A 133 -8.86 -5.52 -7.48
N ALA A 134 -8.02 -4.72 -8.15
CA ALA A 134 -8.38 -3.44 -8.74
C ALA A 134 -7.41 -3.02 -9.86
N TYR A 135 -7.85 -2.09 -10.70
CA TYR A 135 -7.06 -1.49 -11.77
C TYR A 135 -7.14 0.03 -11.69
N SER A 136 -6.01 0.70 -11.90
CA SER A 136 -5.93 2.16 -12.00
C SER A 136 -5.03 2.54 -13.18
N PRO A 137 -5.50 3.38 -14.12
CA PRO A 137 -4.64 3.89 -15.18
C PRO A 137 -3.70 4.96 -14.63
N VAL A 138 -2.46 4.98 -15.13
CA VAL A 138 -1.56 6.12 -14.91
C VAL A 138 -2.02 7.26 -15.81
N VAL A 139 -2.18 8.45 -15.23
CA VAL A 139 -2.66 9.64 -15.95
C VAL A 139 -1.71 10.82 -15.69
N LEU A 140 -1.59 11.71 -16.69
CA LEU A 140 -1.02 13.03 -16.49
C LEU A 140 -2.15 13.99 -16.14
N ALA A 141 -2.21 14.42 -14.87
CA ALA A 141 -3.18 15.42 -14.44
C ALA A 141 -2.75 16.82 -14.92
N VAL A 142 -3.62 17.49 -15.67
CA VAL A 142 -3.34 18.79 -16.28
C VAL A 142 -4.43 19.80 -15.92
N PRO A 143 -4.10 21.03 -15.47
CA PRO A 143 -5.09 22.09 -15.29
C PRO A 143 -5.82 22.42 -16.60
N GLN A 144 -7.13 22.68 -16.53
CA GLN A 144 -7.96 22.91 -17.72
C GLN A 144 -7.45 24.07 -18.59
N GLN A 145 -6.80 25.08 -18.00
CA GLN A 145 -6.31 26.27 -18.70
C GLN A 145 -5.20 25.97 -19.71
N ILE A 146 -4.48 24.86 -19.54
CA ILE A 146 -3.33 24.48 -20.38
C ILE A 146 -3.50 23.07 -20.99
N ALA A 147 -4.67 22.45 -20.79
CA ALA A 147 -4.98 21.15 -21.35
C ALA A 147 -5.26 21.25 -22.86
N GLY A 148 -4.95 20.18 -23.61
CA GLY A 148 -5.39 20.04 -25.00
C GLY A 148 -6.91 20.00 -25.11
N GLU A 149 -7.48 20.65 -26.12
CA GLU A 149 -8.93 20.73 -26.31
C GLU A 149 -9.46 19.40 -26.86
N ALA A 150 -8.78 18.86 -27.87
CA ALA A 150 -9.18 17.62 -28.51
C ALA A 150 -8.73 16.39 -27.71
N GLN A 151 -9.50 15.30 -27.78
CA GLN A 151 -9.16 14.03 -27.12
C GLN A 151 -7.84 13.45 -27.64
N THR A 152 -7.58 13.60 -28.93
CA THR A 152 -6.32 13.16 -29.58
C THR A 152 -5.09 13.90 -29.06
N GLU A 153 -5.25 15.06 -28.41
CA GLU A 153 -4.16 15.80 -27.78
C GLU A 153 -3.91 15.36 -26.32
N ARG A 154 -4.78 14.49 -25.78
CA ARG A 154 -4.80 14.08 -24.37
C ARG A 154 -4.66 12.57 -24.15
N THR A 155 -4.80 11.76 -25.19
CA THR A 155 -4.83 10.29 -25.09
C THR A 155 -4.12 9.64 -26.27
N GLY A 156 -3.62 8.42 -26.09
CA GLY A 156 -2.93 7.66 -27.15
C GLY A 156 -1.53 8.18 -27.47
N LEU A 157 -0.98 9.03 -26.60
CA LEU A 157 0.36 9.62 -26.71
C LEU A 157 1.28 8.97 -25.68
N THR A 158 2.57 8.92 -25.98
CA THR A 158 3.60 8.63 -24.98
C THR A 158 3.65 9.73 -23.92
N LEU A 159 4.19 9.43 -22.74
CA LEU A 159 4.31 10.42 -21.67
C LEU A 159 5.18 11.62 -22.11
N THR A 160 6.24 11.38 -22.89
CA THR A 160 7.10 12.44 -23.43
C THR A 160 6.32 13.37 -24.36
N GLU A 161 5.53 12.82 -25.29
CA GLU A 161 4.70 13.62 -26.20
C GLU A 161 3.64 14.45 -25.46
N MET A 162 3.05 13.90 -24.39
CA MET A 162 2.11 14.66 -23.55
C MET A 162 2.81 15.84 -22.87
N ILE A 163 4.06 15.67 -22.40
CA ILE A 163 4.85 16.73 -21.76
C ILE A 163 5.30 17.78 -22.78
N ASP A 164 5.75 17.35 -23.96
CA ASP A 164 6.13 18.25 -25.05
C ASP A 164 4.90 19.07 -25.51
N GLY A 165 3.73 18.44 -25.60
CA GLY A 165 2.47 19.12 -25.89
C GLY A 165 2.06 20.13 -24.81
N LEU A 166 2.32 19.83 -23.54
CA LEU A 166 2.06 20.75 -22.42
C LEU A 166 2.98 21.97 -22.47
N THR A 167 4.29 21.74 -22.61
CA THR A 167 5.31 22.80 -22.66
C THR A 167 5.22 23.64 -23.93
N GLY A 168 4.73 23.09 -25.03
CA GLY A 168 4.42 23.83 -26.25
C GLY A 168 3.22 24.80 -26.09
N ARG A 169 2.31 24.53 -25.14
CA ARG A 169 1.16 25.40 -24.83
C ARG A 169 1.49 26.48 -23.80
N ASP A 170 2.29 26.12 -22.80
CA ASP A 170 2.75 27.01 -21.76
C ASP A 170 4.24 26.71 -21.44
N ALA A 171 5.11 27.67 -21.75
CA ALA A 171 6.55 27.53 -21.58
C ALA A 171 6.97 27.40 -20.10
N ASP A 172 6.12 27.83 -19.17
CA ASP A 172 6.35 27.72 -17.72
C ASP A 172 5.77 26.42 -17.13
N ALA A 173 5.08 25.60 -17.93
CA ALA A 173 4.50 24.35 -17.46
C ALA A 173 5.58 23.34 -17.06
N ALA A 174 5.42 22.76 -15.87
CA ALA A 174 6.32 21.75 -15.34
C ALA A 174 5.54 20.56 -14.77
N VAL A 175 5.96 19.35 -15.11
CA VAL A 175 5.37 18.11 -14.57
C VAL A 175 6.05 17.72 -13.26
N ARG A 176 5.22 17.51 -12.23
CA ARG A 176 5.65 16.97 -10.94
C ARG A 176 5.38 15.47 -10.91
N ARG A 177 6.29 14.72 -10.27
CA ARG A 177 6.19 13.27 -10.13
C ARG A 177 6.48 12.89 -8.68
N PRO A 178 5.80 11.86 -8.13
CA PRO A 178 6.20 11.25 -6.88
C PRO A 178 7.64 10.71 -6.95
N ASP A 179 8.28 10.61 -5.79
CA ASP A 179 9.57 9.95 -5.66
C ASP A 179 9.44 8.45 -6.05
N PRO A 180 10.20 7.97 -7.06
CA PRO A 180 10.13 6.58 -7.52
C PRO A 180 10.56 5.54 -6.49
N GLU A 181 11.31 5.91 -5.44
CA GLU A 181 11.67 4.98 -4.37
C GLU A 181 10.45 4.68 -3.47
N HIS A 182 9.57 5.66 -3.33
CA HIS A 182 8.42 5.61 -2.42
C HIS A 182 7.10 5.25 -3.11
N SER A 183 6.94 5.59 -4.40
CA SER A 183 5.67 5.45 -5.14
C SER A 183 5.82 4.62 -6.41
N ALA A 184 4.91 3.65 -6.58
CA ALA A 184 4.82 2.85 -7.80
C ALA A 184 4.50 3.71 -9.04
N VAL A 185 3.69 4.76 -8.91
CA VAL A 185 3.41 5.70 -10.01
C VAL A 185 4.67 6.52 -10.34
N GLY A 186 5.45 6.91 -9.34
CA GLY A 186 6.76 7.55 -9.56
C GLY A 186 7.73 6.67 -10.37
N LEU A 187 7.79 5.38 -10.03
CA LEU A 187 8.60 4.40 -10.76
C LEU A 187 8.08 4.18 -12.19
N LEU A 188 6.78 3.99 -12.37
CA LEU A 188 6.17 3.84 -13.70
C LEU A 188 6.40 5.08 -14.57
N ALA A 189 6.33 6.28 -14.01
CA ALA A 189 6.64 7.51 -14.75
C ALA A 189 8.12 7.56 -15.15
N THR A 190 9.03 7.01 -14.34
CA THR A 190 10.45 6.88 -14.71
C THR A 190 10.61 5.92 -15.89
N VAL A 191 9.91 4.79 -15.90
CA VAL A 191 9.88 3.88 -17.06
C VAL A 191 9.28 4.57 -18.30
N GLY A 192 8.19 5.32 -18.15
CA GLY A 192 7.56 6.03 -19.27
C GLY A 192 8.41 7.15 -19.89
N LEU A 193 9.35 7.73 -19.15
CA LEU A 193 10.22 8.81 -19.64
C LEU A 193 11.57 8.33 -20.17
N TYR A 194 12.08 7.22 -19.64
CA TYR A 194 13.46 6.76 -19.92
C TYR A 194 13.53 5.31 -20.40
N GLY A 195 12.40 4.61 -20.44
CA GLY A 195 12.31 3.23 -20.91
C GLY A 195 12.39 3.11 -22.43
N PRO A 196 12.43 1.88 -22.94
CA PRO A 196 12.61 1.59 -24.37
C PRO A 196 11.51 2.20 -25.25
N ASP A 197 10.29 2.37 -24.72
CA ASP A 197 9.13 2.88 -25.46
C ASP A 197 8.84 4.37 -25.20
N ALA A 198 9.75 5.11 -24.54
CA ALA A 198 9.49 6.49 -24.08
C ALA A 198 9.22 7.51 -25.21
N ARG A 199 9.53 7.17 -26.46
CA ARG A 199 9.31 7.97 -27.68
C ARG A 199 8.90 7.12 -28.88
N ALA A 200 8.34 5.94 -28.64
CA ALA A 200 7.99 4.97 -29.69
C ALA A 200 6.83 5.46 -30.56
#